data_AF-A0A1A2LDH0-F1
#
_entry.id   AF-A0A1A2LDH0-F1
#
_cell.length_a   1.000
_cell.length_b   1.000
_cell.length_c   1.000
_cell.angle_alpha   90.00
_cell.angle_beta   90.00
_cell.angle_gamma   90.00
#
_symmetry.space_group_name_H-M   'P 1'
#
loop_
_entity.id
_entity.type
_entity.pdbx_description
1 polymer ?
#
loop_
_entity_poly.entity_id
_entity_poly.type
_entity_poly.pdbx_seq_one_letter_code
_entity_poly.pdbx_strand_id
1 'polypeptide(L)'
;MSPDAAALAVESALPIRRFYSWKGKRNYEGRWWSSTTRTHIAFESLLERDALMMADFDTEVVAIAAQPFALLWPRDTNGAKHHVPDFFVRLASGDGRVVDVKRAAAVKHAATQFELTRKACDEICWLYQVFTEPDPIVTANLRWLAGYRHDRFVPDVKIYDRITQAFTTPMPLALGVREAASSLNIPESPVLAHTYHLMWKHDLHTDLCTPLRMDRKVWR
;
A
#
# COMPACT_ATOMS: atom_id res chain seq x y z
N MET A 1 19.96 20.19 -0.84
CA MET A 1 19.37 20.13 0.51
C MET A 1 20.45 19.72 1.51
N SER A 2 20.27 19.94 2.83
CA SER A 2 21.25 19.48 3.83
C SER A 2 21.30 17.95 3.89
N PRO A 3 22.48 17.31 3.99
CA PRO A 3 22.62 15.85 4.17
C PRO A 3 21.83 15.32 5.38
N ASP A 4 21.67 16.13 6.43
CA ASP A 4 20.95 15.76 7.65
C ASP A 4 19.47 15.46 7.40
N ALA A 5 18.89 15.96 6.30
CA ALA A 5 17.49 15.71 5.96
C ALA A 5 17.20 14.22 5.73
N ALA A 6 18.19 13.47 5.21
CA ALA A 6 18.05 12.03 4.97
C ALA A 6 17.90 11.22 6.27
N ALA A 7 18.46 11.73 7.38
CA ALA A 7 18.42 11.11 8.70
C ALA A 7 17.13 11.42 9.49
N LEU A 8 16.24 12.26 8.95
CA LEU A 8 14.97 12.57 9.61
C LEU A 8 14.02 11.37 9.56
N ALA A 9 13.37 11.12 10.71
CA ALA A 9 12.30 10.13 10.84
C ALA A 9 10.98 10.66 10.26
N VAL A 10 10.99 10.98 8.95
CA VAL A 10 9.85 11.56 8.22
C VAL A 10 8.61 10.67 8.29
N GLU A 11 8.81 9.35 8.38
CA GLU A 11 7.72 8.39 8.56
C GLU A 11 6.90 8.58 9.86
N SER A 12 7.44 9.33 10.83
CA SER A 12 6.74 9.71 12.07
C SER A 12 6.11 11.10 12.01
N ALA A 13 6.24 11.81 10.88
CA ALA A 13 5.72 13.16 10.73
C ALA A 13 4.19 13.19 10.73
N LEU A 14 3.62 14.21 11.36
CA LEU A 14 2.19 14.50 11.26
C LEU A 14 1.91 15.25 9.95
N PRO A 15 0.72 15.07 9.34
CA PRO A 15 0.34 15.80 8.14
C PRO A 15 0.43 17.31 8.35
N ILE A 16 1.08 18.03 7.42
CA ILE A 16 1.25 19.49 7.54
C ILE A 16 -0.08 20.25 7.43
N ARG A 17 -1.09 19.71 6.73
CA ARG A 17 -2.40 20.33 6.57
C ARG A 17 -3.50 19.57 7.29
N ARG A 18 -4.48 20.30 7.81
CA ARG A 18 -5.73 19.72 8.32
C ARG A 18 -6.65 19.36 7.16
N PHE A 19 -7.20 18.16 7.18
CA PHE A 19 -8.23 17.72 6.24
C PHE A 19 -9.54 18.43 6.56
N TYR A 20 -10.10 19.15 5.58
CA TYR A 20 -11.43 19.78 5.70
C TYR A 20 -12.44 19.08 4.78
N SER A 21 -13.56 18.67 5.37
CA SER A 21 -14.72 18.10 4.68
C SER A 21 -15.79 19.16 4.43
N TRP A 22 -16.33 19.23 3.22
CA TRP A 22 -17.51 20.05 2.92
C TRP A 22 -18.38 19.44 1.82
N LYS A 23 -19.67 19.75 1.85
CA LYS A 23 -20.69 19.22 0.93
C LYS A 23 -20.38 19.63 -0.52
N GLY A 24 -20.30 18.65 -1.43
CA GLY A 24 -20.03 18.89 -2.86
C GLY A 24 -18.55 18.78 -3.28
N LYS A 25 -17.65 18.40 -2.36
CA LYS A 25 -16.25 18.11 -2.69
C LYS A 25 -16.17 16.97 -3.71
N ARG A 26 -15.48 17.21 -4.84
CA ARG A 26 -15.37 16.24 -5.96
C ARG A 26 -14.50 15.03 -5.62
N ASN A 27 -13.69 15.12 -4.57
CA ASN A 27 -12.78 14.06 -4.16
C ASN A 27 -13.27 13.40 -2.87
N TYR A 28 -13.15 12.07 -2.82
CA TYR A 28 -13.49 11.26 -1.66
C TYR A 28 -12.29 11.23 -0.71
N GLU A 29 -12.50 11.71 0.51
CA GLU A 29 -11.51 11.69 1.58
C GLU A 29 -11.86 10.62 2.62
N GLY A 30 -10.84 10.11 3.31
CA GLY A 30 -11.03 9.09 4.32
C GLY A 30 -9.75 8.75 5.06
N ARG A 31 -9.82 7.66 5.82
CA ARG A 31 -8.67 7.11 6.54
C ARG A 31 -8.51 5.64 6.19
N TRP A 32 -7.32 5.25 5.77
CA TRP A 32 -6.90 3.86 5.58
C TRP A 32 -6.28 3.35 6.87
N TRP A 33 -6.88 2.32 7.49
CA TRP A 33 -6.18 1.55 8.51
C TRP A 33 -5.10 0.70 7.83
N SER A 34 -3.83 1.03 8.06
CA SER A 34 -2.68 0.31 7.53
C SER A 34 -2.25 -0.81 8.48
N SER A 35 -2.15 -2.03 7.95
CA SER A 35 -1.62 -3.18 8.67
C SER A 35 -0.10 -3.07 8.94
N THR A 36 0.64 -2.39 8.07
CA THR A 36 2.07 -2.10 8.21
C THR A 36 2.35 -1.14 9.35
N THR A 37 1.68 0.01 9.38
CA THR A 37 1.92 1.05 10.40
C THR A 37 1.10 0.88 11.67
N ARG A 38 0.04 0.04 11.63
CA ARG A 38 -0.95 -0.11 12.71
C ARG A 38 -1.61 1.22 13.11
N THR A 39 -1.81 2.11 12.14
CA THR A 39 -2.46 3.40 12.34
C THR A 39 -3.39 3.74 11.18
N HIS A 40 -4.16 4.82 11.36
CA HIS A 40 -4.98 5.39 10.30
C HIS A 40 -4.21 6.46 9.53
N ILE A 41 -4.09 6.27 8.22
CA ILE A 41 -3.43 7.19 7.30
C ILE A 41 -4.50 7.88 6.45
N ALA A 42 -4.48 9.21 6.43
CA ALA A 42 -5.47 9.98 5.69
C ALA A 42 -5.16 9.97 4.19
N PHE A 43 -6.22 10.04 3.38
CA PHE A 43 -6.15 10.24 1.93
C PHE A 43 -7.27 11.19 1.50
N GLU A 44 -7.05 11.89 0.39
CA GLU A 44 -7.98 12.88 -0.18
C GLU A 44 -8.56 12.46 -1.53
N SER A 45 -8.14 11.32 -2.07
CA SER A 45 -8.71 10.75 -3.29
C SER A 45 -8.74 9.22 -3.27
N LEU A 46 -9.60 8.63 -4.11
CA LEU A 46 -9.63 7.17 -4.26
C LEU A 46 -8.33 6.59 -4.82
N LEU A 47 -7.60 7.37 -5.65
CA LEU A 47 -6.31 6.94 -6.17
C LEU A 47 -5.24 6.96 -5.07
N GLU A 48 -5.28 7.95 -4.17
CA GLU A 48 -4.43 7.95 -2.97
C GLU A 48 -4.75 6.79 -2.03
N ARG A 49 -6.03 6.43 -1.85
CA ARG A 49 -6.40 5.21 -1.13
C ARG A 49 -5.81 3.96 -1.78
N ASP A 50 -5.86 3.87 -3.11
CA ASP A 50 -5.29 2.72 -3.83
C ASP A 50 -3.75 2.70 -3.72
N ALA A 51 -3.09 3.85 -3.70
CA ALA A 51 -1.66 3.95 -3.40
C ALA A 51 -1.32 3.47 -1.98
N LEU A 52 -2.10 3.88 -0.97
CA LEU A 52 -1.96 3.40 0.41
C LEU A 52 -2.19 1.89 0.51
N MET A 53 -3.19 1.35 -0.19
CA MET A 53 -3.44 -0.09 -0.24
C MET A 53 -2.24 -0.86 -0.83
N MET A 54 -1.62 -0.35 -1.89
CA MET A 54 -0.44 -0.97 -2.48
C MET A 54 0.78 -0.88 -1.56
N ALA A 55 1.01 0.28 -0.94
CA ALA A 55 2.09 0.45 0.03
C ALA A 55 1.90 -0.41 1.29
N ASP A 56 0.66 -0.62 1.74
CA ASP A 56 0.33 -1.47 2.89
C ASP A 56 0.41 -2.98 2.58
N PHE A 57 0.36 -3.34 1.30
CA PHE A 57 0.56 -4.71 0.83
C PHE A 57 2.03 -5.00 0.53
N ASP A 58 2.85 -4.01 0.16
CA ASP A 58 4.26 -4.18 -0.18
C ASP A 58 5.12 -4.54 1.05
N THR A 59 5.81 -5.69 1.00
CA THR A 59 6.65 -6.18 2.10
C THR A 59 7.90 -5.34 2.34
N GLU A 60 8.33 -4.57 1.33
CA GLU A 60 9.46 -3.67 1.45
C GLU A 60 9.08 -2.38 2.20
N VAL A 61 7.80 -2.06 2.35
CA VAL A 61 7.35 -0.85 3.06
C VAL A 61 7.19 -1.16 4.55
N VAL A 62 7.88 -0.39 5.39
CA VAL A 62 7.84 -0.57 6.85
C VAL A 62 7.15 0.59 7.58
N ALA A 63 7.03 1.76 6.94
CA ALA A 63 6.26 2.88 7.47
C ALA A 63 5.74 3.80 6.36
N ILE A 64 4.64 4.50 6.64
CA ILE A 64 3.95 5.36 5.68
C ILE A 64 3.45 6.62 6.41
N ALA A 65 3.76 7.80 5.87
CA ALA A 65 3.26 9.09 6.36
C ALA A 65 2.55 9.85 5.24
N ALA A 66 1.40 10.46 5.55
CA ALA A 66 0.64 11.29 4.62
C ALA A 66 1.01 12.76 4.76
N GLN A 67 1.25 13.42 3.62
CA GLN A 67 1.58 14.84 3.52
C GLN A 67 2.62 15.31 4.56
N PRO A 68 3.77 14.64 4.62
CA PRO A 68 4.65 14.71 5.79
C PRO A 68 5.51 15.96 5.85
N PHE A 69 5.79 16.59 4.70
CA PHE A 69 6.58 17.81 4.62
C PHE A 69 6.20 18.67 3.40
N ALA A 70 6.74 19.89 3.36
CA ALA A 70 6.62 20.78 2.22
C ALA A 70 8.01 21.11 1.67
N LEU A 71 8.20 20.95 0.36
CA LEU A 71 9.37 21.43 -0.37
C LEU A 71 9.11 22.89 -0.77
N LEU A 72 9.98 23.79 -0.36
CA LEU A 72 9.90 25.21 -0.69
C LEU A 72 10.93 25.52 -1.77
N TRP A 73 10.48 26.09 -2.88
CA TRP A 73 11.33 26.36 -4.02
C TRP A 73 11.90 27.80 -3.98
N PRO A 74 13.13 28.03 -4.45
CA PRO A 74 13.65 29.38 -4.67
C PRO A 74 12.69 30.25 -5.48
N ARG A 75 12.67 31.57 -5.20
CA ARG A 75 11.67 32.50 -5.77
C ARG A 75 11.68 32.56 -7.30
N ASP A 76 12.82 32.31 -7.91
CA ASP A 76 13.10 32.31 -9.35
C ASP A 76 12.84 30.94 -10.01
N THR A 77 12.46 29.92 -9.24
CA THR A 77 12.08 28.62 -9.79
C THR A 77 10.79 28.73 -10.58
N ASN A 78 10.83 28.29 -11.85
CA ASN A 78 9.65 28.25 -12.69
C ASN A 78 8.66 27.17 -12.21
N GLY A 79 7.41 27.55 -11.92
CA GLY A 79 6.36 26.64 -11.49
C GLY A 79 5.70 27.04 -10.18
N ALA A 80 5.26 26.06 -9.40
CA ALA A 80 4.69 26.31 -8.07
C ALA A 80 5.76 26.90 -7.14
N LYS A 81 5.35 27.59 -6.06
CA LYS A 81 6.28 28.12 -5.04
C LYS A 81 6.68 27.08 -3.99
N HIS A 82 5.86 26.05 -3.85
CA HIS A 82 6.07 24.96 -2.92
C HIS A 82 5.37 23.70 -3.42
N HIS A 83 5.68 22.59 -2.77
CA HIS A 83 5.07 21.30 -3.04
C HIS A 83 4.88 20.55 -1.72
N VAL A 84 3.72 19.91 -1.54
CA VAL A 84 3.50 18.94 -0.47
C VAL A 84 3.32 17.59 -1.16
N PRO A 85 4.24 16.63 -0.99
CA PRO A 85 4.05 15.29 -1.52
C PRO A 85 2.87 14.59 -0.86
N ASP A 86 2.23 13.66 -1.56
CA ASP A 86 1.07 12.96 -1.01
C ASP A 86 1.49 11.98 0.10
N PHE A 87 2.55 11.21 -0.12
CA PHE A 87 3.07 10.27 0.86
C PHE A 87 4.59 10.25 0.94
N PHE A 88 5.10 9.85 2.10
CA PHE A 88 6.45 9.33 2.27
C PHE A 88 6.33 7.89 2.77
N VAL A 89 7.14 6.99 2.19
CA VAL A 89 7.27 5.62 2.65
C VAL A 89 8.70 5.35 3.07
N ARG A 90 8.87 4.65 4.20
CA ARG A 90 10.15 4.09 4.63
C ARG A 90 10.23 2.66 4.13
N LEU A 91 11.34 2.32 3.47
CA LEU A 91 11.62 0.97 3.01
C LEU A 91 12.39 0.17 4.07
N ALA A 92 12.30 -1.15 4.00
CA ALA A 92 13.03 -2.08 4.85
C ALA A 92 14.56 -1.94 4.70
N SER A 93 15.04 -1.49 3.54
CA SER A 93 16.43 -1.11 3.31
C SER A 93 16.90 0.09 4.15
N GLY A 94 15.96 0.85 4.71
CA GLY A 94 16.20 2.14 5.35
C GLY A 94 15.98 3.34 4.41
N ASP A 95 15.85 3.12 3.10
CA ASP A 95 15.67 4.21 2.14
C ASP A 95 14.32 4.92 2.31
N GLY A 96 14.34 6.24 2.12
CA GLY A 96 13.13 7.05 2.03
C GLY A 96 12.63 7.10 0.60
N ARG A 97 11.32 6.95 0.40
CA ARG A 97 10.67 7.18 -0.90
C ARG A 97 9.55 8.19 -0.79
N VAL A 98 9.65 9.25 -1.57
CA VAL A 98 8.59 10.25 -1.74
C VAL A 98 7.66 9.80 -2.86
N VAL A 99 6.36 9.86 -2.61
CA VAL A 99 5.32 9.42 -3.54
C VAL A 99 4.32 10.54 -3.81
N ASP A 100 4.22 10.92 -5.07
CA ASP A 100 3.13 11.78 -5.57
C ASP A 100 2.10 10.95 -6.30
N VAL A 101 0.82 11.18 -6.01
CA VAL A 101 -0.29 10.47 -6.60
C VAL A 101 -0.93 11.33 -7.68
N LYS A 102 -0.95 10.82 -8.91
CA LYS A 102 -1.52 11.55 -10.04
C LYS A 102 -2.19 10.62 -11.03
N ARG A 103 -3.37 11.01 -11.50
CA ARG A 103 -3.99 10.33 -12.65
C ARG A 103 -3.08 10.40 -13.86
N ALA A 104 -2.90 9.29 -14.58
CA ALA A 104 -2.02 9.16 -15.73
C ALA A 104 -2.26 10.26 -16.78
N ALA A 105 -3.54 10.55 -17.07
CA ALA A 105 -3.94 11.59 -18.01
C ALA A 105 -3.50 13.02 -17.58
N ALA A 106 -3.27 13.24 -16.29
CA ALA A 106 -2.89 14.54 -15.72
C ALA A 106 -1.40 14.66 -15.37
N VAL A 107 -0.59 13.61 -15.59
CA VAL A 107 0.86 13.61 -15.27
C VAL A 107 1.60 14.70 -16.06
N LYS A 108 1.34 14.81 -17.36
CA LYS A 108 2.01 15.79 -18.24
C LYS A 108 1.84 17.24 -17.76
N HIS A 109 0.70 17.56 -17.15
CA HIS A 109 0.42 18.91 -16.65
C HIS A 109 1.21 19.29 -15.40
N ALA A 110 1.76 18.31 -14.69
CA ALA A 110 2.55 18.50 -13.47
C ALA A 110 4.03 18.11 -13.63
N ALA A 111 4.48 17.84 -14.87
CA ALA A 111 5.82 17.31 -15.14
C ALA A 111 6.95 18.17 -14.55
N THR A 112 6.86 19.50 -14.65
CA THR A 112 7.86 20.41 -14.06
C THR A 112 7.97 20.25 -12.55
N GLN A 113 6.84 20.13 -11.85
CA GLN A 113 6.84 19.92 -10.40
C GLN A 113 7.47 18.58 -10.04
N PHE A 114 7.11 17.51 -10.75
CA PHE A 114 7.65 16.17 -10.49
C PHE A 114 9.16 16.11 -10.72
N GLU A 115 9.67 16.84 -11.72
CA GLU A 115 11.11 16.95 -11.96
C GLU A 115 11.83 17.71 -10.84
N LEU A 116 11.24 18.78 -10.31
CA LEU A 116 11.78 19.50 -9.15
C LEU A 116 11.81 18.62 -7.91
N THR A 117 10.71 17.90 -7.62
CA THR A 117 10.65 16.95 -6.51
C THR A 117 11.67 15.82 -6.66
N ARG A 118 11.84 15.29 -7.88
CA ARG A 118 12.86 14.25 -8.17
C ARG A 118 14.26 14.74 -7.84
N LYS A 119 14.66 15.89 -8.39
CA LYS A 119 15.99 16.48 -8.14
C LYS A 119 16.24 16.71 -6.65
N ALA A 120 15.23 17.22 -5.95
CA ALA A 120 15.31 17.39 -4.50
C ALA A 120 15.56 16.04 -3.80
N CYS A 121 14.80 14.99 -4.13
CA CYS A 121 15.00 13.67 -3.55
C CYS A 121 16.40 13.09 -3.87
N ASP A 122 16.86 13.23 -5.11
CA ASP A 122 18.17 12.74 -5.55
C ASP A 122 19.33 13.38 -4.77
N GLU A 123 19.22 14.69 -4.44
CA GLU A 123 20.23 15.41 -3.63
C GLU A 123 20.42 14.84 -2.21
N ILE A 124 19.43 14.13 -1.67
CA ILE A 124 19.45 13.53 -0.33
C ILE A 124 19.30 12.00 -0.37
N CYS A 125 19.53 11.41 -1.55
CA CYS A 125 19.46 9.97 -1.77
C CYS A 125 18.11 9.33 -1.41
N TRP A 126 17.02 10.08 -1.54
CA TRP A 126 15.68 9.52 -1.48
C TRP A 126 15.19 9.09 -2.85
N LEU A 127 14.42 8.01 -2.87
CA LEU A 127 13.72 7.58 -4.06
C LEU A 127 12.51 8.48 -4.31
N TYR A 128 12.16 8.66 -5.59
CA TYR A 128 10.97 9.41 -5.97
C TYR A 128 10.11 8.67 -6.99
N GLN A 129 8.82 8.56 -6.68
CA GLN A 129 7.81 7.86 -7.46
C GLN A 129 6.60 8.76 -7.72
N VAL A 130 6.16 8.80 -8.99
CA VAL A 130 4.81 9.28 -9.34
C VAL A 130 3.93 8.05 -9.49
N PHE A 131 2.98 7.87 -8.60
CA PHE A 131 2.01 6.79 -8.61
C PHE A 131 0.80 7.15 -9.46
N THR A 132 0.52 6.34 -10.48
CA THR A 132 -0.67 6.45 -11.34
C THR A 132 -1.60 5.27 -11.10
N GLU A 133 -2.74 5.25 -11.79
CA GLU A 133 -3.68 4.14 -11.75
C GLU A 133 -2.96 2.80 -12.01
N PRO A 134 -3.01 1.85 -11.05
CA PRO A 134 -2.48 0.52 -11.26
C PRO A 134 -3.37 -0.32 -12.16
N ASP A 135 -2.90 -1.51 -12.52
CA ASP A 135 -3.71 -2.47 -13.28
C ASP A 135 -5.06 -2.74 -12.56
N PRO A 136 -6.20 -2.66 -13.26
CA PRO A 136 -7.51 -2.82 -12.65
C PRO A 136 -7.75 -4.20 -12.01
N ILE A 137 -7.15 -5.27 -12.54
CA ILE A 137 -7.29 -6.63 -12.00
C ILE A 137 -6.50 -6.73 -10.71
N VAL A 138 -5.25 -6.28 -10.71
CA VAL A 138 -4.42 -6.23 -9.49
C VAL A 138 -5.13 -5.40 -8.41
N THR A 139 -5.66 -4.24 -8.79
CA THR A 139 -6.40 -3.35 -7.88
C THR A 139 -7.62 -4.04 -7.28
N ALA A 140 -8.41 -4.75 -8.08
CA ALA A 140 -9.60 -5.46 -7.61
C ALA A 140 -9.22 -6.59 -6.64
N ASN A 141 -8.19 -7.36 -6.96
CA ASN A 141 -7.69 -8.44 -6.12
C ASN A 141 -7.14 -7.93 -4.79
N LEU A 142 -6.30 -6.89 -4.81
CA LEU A 142 -5.77 -6.31 -3.58
C LEU A 142 -6.87 -5.65 -2.75
N ARG A 143 -7.87 -5.04 -3.38
CA ARG A 143 -9.02 -4.46 -2.64
C ARG A 143 -9.83 -5.55 -1.93
N TRP A 144 -9.95 -6.74 -2.54
CA TRP A 144 -10.54 -7.92 -1.90
C TRP A 144 -9.68 -8.40 -0.72
N LEU A 145 -8.39 -8.67 -0.96
CA LEU A 145 -7.46 -9.15 0.07
C LEU A 145 -7.30 -8.17 1.23
N ALA A 146 -7.36 -6.85 0.96
CA ALA A 146 -7.32 -5.82 1.99
C ALA A 146 -8.43 -6.00 3.03
N GLY A 147 -9.57 -6.59 2.68
CA GLY A 147 -10.63 -6.93 3.64
C GLY A 147 -10.15 -7.86 4.77
N TYR A 148 -9.09 -8.63 4.52
CA TYR A 148 -8.54 -9.65 5.40
C TYR A 148 -7.22 -9.25 6.09
N ARG A 149 -6.74 -8.01 5.90
CA ARG A 149 -5.46 -7.54 6.46
C ARG A 149 -5.40 -7.42 7.99
N HIS A 150 -6.54 -7.46 8.66
CA HIS A 150 -6.66 -7.16 10.09
C HIS A 150 -6.34 -8.40 10.96
N ASP A 151 -5.75 -8.18 12.14
CA ASP A 151 -5.34 -9.22 13.10
C ASP A 151 -6.42 -10.25 13.47
N ARG A 152 -7.72 -9.92 13.31
CA ARG A 152 -8.83 -10.85 13.56
C ARG A 152 -8.86 -12.05 12.59
N PHE A 153 -8.11 -11.96 11.49
CA PHE A 153 -7.97 -13.04 10.51
C PHE A 153 -6.63 -13.76 10.63
N VAL A 154 -5.79 -13.42 11.62
CA VAL A 154 -4.58 -14.20 11.93
C VAL A 154 -5.02 -15.59 12.38
N PRO A 155 -4.60 -16.67 11.72
CA PRO A 155 -4.88 -18.02 12.17
C PRO A 155 -4.09 -18.34 13.45
N ASP A 156 -4.63 -19.21 14.31
CA ASP A 156 -3.80 -19.85 15.32
C ASP A 156 -2.77 -20.78 14.66
N VAL A 157 -1.77 -21.22 15.43
CA VAL A 157 -0.66 -22.05 14.94
C VAL A 157 -1.16 -23.32 14.24
N LYS A 158 -2.19 -23.99 14.78
CA LYS A 158 -2.71 -25.23 14.22
C LYS A 158 -3.39 -24.99 12.87
N ILE A 159 -4.15 -23.90 12.75
CA ILE A 159 -4.80 -23.53 11.49
C ILE A 159 -3.76 -23.09 10.46
N TYR A 160 -2.77 -22.28 10.87
CA TYR A 160 -1.66 -21.85 10.02
C TYR A 160 -0.92 -23.03 9.40
N ASP A 161 -0.53 -24.01 10.23
CA ASP A 161 0.20 -25.18 9.78
C ASP A 161 -0.61 -26.00 8.75
N ARG A 162 -1.91 -26.17 8.96
CA ARG A 162 -2.77 -26.93 8.02
C ARG A 162 -3.00 -26.20 6.72
N ILE A 163 -3.19 -24.89 6.75
CA ILE A 163 -3.33 -24.09 5.52
C ILE A 163 -2.02 -24.13 4.73
N THR A 164 -0.88 -23.84 5.35
CA THR A 164 0.42 -23.80 4.67
C THR A 164 0.87 -25.18 4.19
N GLN A 165 0.54 -26.25 4.92
CA GLN A 165 0.77 -27.63 4.49
C GLN A 165 0.00 -27.95 3.20
N ALA A 166 -1.29 -27.58 3.11
CA ALA A 166 -2.09 -27.82 1.91
C ALA A 166 -1.48 -27.13 0.67
N PHE A 167 -0.98 -25.91 0.82
CA PHE A 167 -0.40 -25.13 -0.28
C PHE A 167 1.11 -25.33 -0.50
N THR A 168 1.72 -26.36 0.09
CA THR A 168 3.14 -26.69 -0.16
C THR A 168 3.37 -27.10 -1.63
N THR A 169 2.37 -27.70 -2.27
CA THR A 169 2.33 -27.88 -3.73
C THR A 169 1.29 -26.92 -4.32
N PRO A 170 1.59 -26.18 -5.40
CA PRO A 170 0.64 -25.25 -5.99
C PRO A 170 -0.70 -25.93 -6.36
N MET A 171 -1.80 -25.46 -5.79
CA MET A 171 -3.13 -26.06 -5.99
C MET A 171 -4.25 -25.01 -6.01
N PRO A 172 -5.43 -25.32 -6.59
CA PRO A 172 -6.58 -24.42 -6.55
C PRO A 172 -6.97 -24.01 -5.13
N LEU A 173 -7.27 -22.72 -4.91
CA LEU A 173 -7.67 -22.16 -3.62
C LEU A 173 -8.78 -22.98 -2.93
N ALA A 174 -9.83 -23.36 -3.67
CA ALA A 174 -10.93 -24.17 -3.14
C ALA A 174 -10.47 -25.52 -2.58
N LEU A 175 -9.53 -26.17 -3.26
CA LEU A 175 -9.08 -27.50 -2.87
C LEU A 175 -8.20 -27.43 -1.62
N GLY A 176 -7.26 -26.48 -1.55
CA GLY A 176 -6.42 -26.32 -0.37
C GLY A 176 -7.20 -25.87 0.87
N VAL A 177 -8.17 -24.97 0.70
CA VAL A 177 -9.09 -24.57 1.78
C VAL A 177 -9.91 -25.75 2.28
N ARG A 178 -10.47 -26.56 1.37
CA ARG A 178 -11.22 -27.77 1.72
C ARG A 178 -10.36 -28.79 2.44
N GLU A 179 -9.14 -29.01 1.98
CA GLU A 179 -8.19 -29.94 2.59
C GLU A 179 -7.86 -29.53 4.03
N ALA A 180 -7.47 -28.27 4.24
CA ALA A 180 -7.17 -27.73 5.56
C ALA A 180 -8.40 -27.79 6.48
N ALA A 181 -9.57 -27.38 6.00
CA ALA A 181 -10.84 -27.43 6.74
C ALA A 181 -11.20 -28.87 7.16
N SER A 182 -11.07 -29.82 6.24
CA SER A 182 -11.35 -31.25 6.49
C SER A 182 -10.37 -31.83 7.52
N SER A 183 -9.08 -31.51 7.41
CA SER A 183 -8.07 -31.97 8.39
C SER A 183 -8.28 -31.39 9.79
N LEU A 184 -8.90 -30.22 9.90
CA LEU A 184 -9.18 -29.54 11.17
C LEU A 184 -10.56 -29.86 11.74
N ASN A 185 -11.45 -30.46 10.95
CA ASN A 185 -12.86 -30.65 11.25
C ASN A 185 -13.58 -29.34 11.60
N ILE A 186 -13.35 -28.28 10.80
CA ILE A 186 -14.00 -26.97 10.92
C ILE A 186 -14.59 -26.52 9.57
N PRO A 187 -15.50 -25.53 9.53
CA PRO A 187 -16.06 -25.04 8.27
C PRO A 187 -15.01 -24.40 7.34
N GLU A 188 -15.23 -24.44 6.03
CA GLU A 188 -14.32 -23.83 5.02
C GLU A 188 -14.24 -22.29 5.13
N SER A 189 -15.33 -21.62 5.54
CA SER A 189 -15.42 -20.15 5.59
C SER A 189 -14.33 -19.46 6.45
N PRO A 190 -14.09 -19.84 7.72
CA PRO A 190 -12.99 -19.28 8.51
C PRO A 190 -11.62 -19.62 7.91
N VAL A 191 -11.42 -20.84 7.39
CA VAL A 191 -10.17 -21.25 6.73
C VAL A 191 -9.89 -20.38 5.50
N LEU A 192 -10.91 -20.06 4.71
CA LEU A 192 -10.79 -19.17 3.56
C LEU A 192 -10.39 -17.75 3.99
N ALA A 193 -10.98 -17.22 5.06
CA ALA A 193 -10.63 -15.91 5.59
C ALA A 193 -9.17 -15.85 6.08
N HIS A 194 -8.71 -16.89 6.78
CA HIS A 194 -7.31 -17.04 7.17
C HIS A 194 -6.40 -17.16 5.94
N THR A 195 -6.80 -17.92 4.93
CA THR A 195 -6.02 -18.08 3.69
C THR A 195 -5.84 -16.75 2.97
N TYR A 196 -6.87 -15.92 2.86
CA TYR A 196 -6.75 -14.56 2.31
C TYR A 196 -5.88 -13.64 3.18
N HIS A 197 -5.91 -13.79 4.51
CA HIS A 197 -4.99 -13.07 5.38
C HIS A 197 -3.54 -13.46 5.13
N LEU A 198 -3.26 -14.76 4.98
CA LEU A 198 -1.92 -15.24 4.64
C LEU A 198 -1.46 -14.77 3.26
N MET A 199 -2.36 -14.63 2.29
CA MET A 199 -2.05 -13.96 1.02
C MET A 199 -1.70 -12.48 1.20
N TRP A 200 -2.44 -11.76 2.05
CA TRP A 200 -2.12 -10.36 2.37
C TRP A 200 -0.76 -10.22 3.04
N LYS A 201 -0.41 -11.18 3.90
CA LYS A 201 0.87 -11.21 4.62
C LYS A 201 2.02 -11.82 3.83
N HIS A 202 1.79 -12.27 2.59
CA HIS A 202 2.77 -12.96 1.73
C HIS A 202 3.30 -14.28 2.30
N ASP A 203 2.56 -14.88 3.22
CA ASP A 203 2.80 -16.27 3.66
C ASP A 203 2.27 -17.28 2.63
N LEU A 204 1.34 -16.82 1.78
CA LEU A 204 0.86 -17.52 0.60
C LEU A 204 0.82 -16.58 -0.59
N HIS A 205 0.93 -17.15 -1.78
CA HIS A 205 1.04 -16.44 -3.04
C HIS A 205 0.01 -16.94 -4.04
N THR A 206 -0.43 -16.04 -4.92
CA THR A 206 -1.26 -16.33 -6.08
C THR A 206 -0.98 -15.30 -7.17
N ASP A 207 -1.32 -15.62 -8.42
CA ASP A 207 -1.14 -14.67 -9.53
C ASP A 207 -2.21 -13.56 -9.47
N LEU A 208 -1.82 -12.41 -8.93
CA LEU A 208 -2.67 -11.23 -8.78
C LEU A 208 -2.94 -10.48 -10.10
N CYS A 209 -2.25 -10.84 -11.20
CA CYS A 209 -2.52 -10.28 -12.53
C CYS A 209 -3.73 -10.94 -13.20
N THR A 210 -4.29 -11.99 -12.60
CA THR A 210 -5.55 -12.61 -13.05
C THR A 210 -6.63 -12.48 -11.98
N PRO A 211 -7.93 -12.41 -12.34
CA PRO A 211 -8.98 -12.26 -11.34
C PRO A 211 -8.93 -13.36 -10.27
N LEU A 212 -8.87 -12.98 -9.00
CA LEU A 212 -8.85 -13.89 -7.87
C LEU A 212 -10.17 -14.66 -7.80
N ARG A 213 -10.06 -15.99 -7.90
CA ARG A 213 -11.17 -16.94 -7.97
C ARG A 213 -10.80 -18.21 -7.24
N MET A 214 -11.81 -19.01 -6.89
CA MET A 214 -11.66 -20.26 -6.16
C MET A 214 -10.85 -21.33 -6.90
N ASP A 215 -10.70 -21.21 -8.22
CA ASP A 215 -9.91 -22.11 -9.07
C ASP A 215 -8.45 -21.66 -9.26
N ARG A 216 -8.07 -20.47 -8.77
CA ARG A 216 -6.72 -19.95 -8.91
C ARG A 216 -5.74 -20.77 -8.09
N LYS A 217 -4.56 -21.01 -8.67
CA LYS A 217 -3.47 -21.68 -7.95
C LYS A 217 -2.96 -20.78 -6.83
N VAL A 218 -2.77 -21.39 -5.68
CA VAL A 218 -2.16 -20.80 -4.50
C VAL A 218 -0.99 -21.69 -4.10
N TRP A 219 0.08 -21.07 -3.65
CA TRP A 219 1.28 -21.75 -3.18
C TRP A 219 1.88 -21.01 -1.99
N ARG A 220 2.72 -21.70 -1.23
CA ARG A 220 3.55 -21.07 -0.20
C ARG A 220 4.74 -20.37 -0.84
#